data_AF-A0A535V6G0-F1
#
_entry.id   AF-A0A535V6G0-F1
#
_cell.length_a   1.000
_cell.length_b   1.000
_cell.length_c   1.000
_cell.angle_alpha   90.00
_cell.angle_beta   90.00
_cell.angle_gamma   90.00
#
_symmetry.space_group_name_H-M   'P 1'
#
loop_
_entity.id
_entity.type
_entity.pdbx_description
1 polymer ?
#
loop_
_entity_poly.entity_id
_entity_poly.type
_entity_poly.pdbx_seq_one_letter_code
_entity_poly.pdbx_strand_id
1 'polypeptide(L)'
;MIPPPSKSPHHLHASKKKKTVRQRIRSVLLILIILLVLLVGAGLLYQALTSAFDASAYPPLGRLVDVGGYRLHIYCTGRGRPTVILDAGNGGSSLD
;
A
#
# COMPACT_ATOMS: atom_id res chain seq x y z
N MET A 1 -9.45 -62.86 -60.66
CA MET A 1 -10.47 -62.30 -59.75
C MET A 1 -9.96 -60.97 -59.22
N ILE A 2 -10.55 -59.85 -59.64
CA ILE A 2 -10.24 -58.50 -59.13
C ILE A 2 -11.35 -58.10 -58.16
N PRO A 3 -11.05 -57.87 -56.87
CA PRO A 3 -11.90 -57.07 -55.99
C PRO A 3 -11.44 -55.59 -55.87
N PRO A 4 -12.35 -54.67 -55.49
CA PRO A 4 -12.33 -53.22 -55.79
C PRO A 4 -11.44 -52.36 -54.85
N PRO A 5 -11.25 -51.05 -55.16
CA PRO A 5 -10.20 -50.23 -54.54
C PRO A 5 -10.55 -49.62 -53.17
N SER A 6 -9.46 -49.46 -52.39
CA SER A 6 -9.15 -48.45 -51.36
C SER A 6 -10.25 -47.44 -50.96
N LYS A 7 -10.61 -47.46 -49.67
CA LYS A 7 -10.99 -46.24 -48.92
C LYS A 7 -10.28 -46.22 -47.56
N SER A 8 -9.42 -45.23 -47.43
CA SER A 8 -8.64 -44.82 -46.26
C SER A 8 -9.53 -44.17 -45.17
N PRO A 9 -9.00 -43.93 -43.95
CA PRO A 9 -9.79 -43.84 -42.73
C PRO A 9 -10.45 -42.48 -42.55
N HIS A 10 -11.69 -42.47 -42.04
CA HIS A 10 -12.33 -41.25 -41.60
C HIS A 10 -11.75 -40.82 -40.24
N HIS A 11 -10.88 -39.82 -40.30
CA HIS A 11 -10.43 -39.02 -39.17
C HIS A 11 -11.62 -38.34 -38.48
N LEU A 12 -11.97 -38.77 -37.27
CA LEU A 12 -12.83 -37.98 -36.38
C LEU A 12 -11.96 -36.99 -35.60
N HIS A 13 -12.06 -35.71 -35.98
CA HIS A 13 -11.38 -34.59 -35.34
C HIS A 13 -11.80 -34.43 -33.87
N ALA A 14 -10.95 -34.88 -32.94
CA ALA A 14 -11.04 -34.46 -31.54
C ALA A 14 -10.41 -33.05 -31.41
N SER A 15 -11.25 -32.01 -31.54
CA SER A 15 -10.84 -30.60 -31.38
C SER A 15 -10.43 -30.29 -29.93
N LYS A 16 -9.17 -30.58 -29.60
CA LYS A 16 -8.51 -30.13 -28.36
C LYS A 16 -7.68 -28.86 -28.64
N LYS A 17 -8.32 -27.71 -28.82
CA LYS A 17 -7.60 -26.40 -28.90
C LYS A 17 -8.28 -25.25 -28.15
N LYS A 18 -8.75 -25.48 -26.92
CA LYS A 18 -9.26 -24.39 -26.04
C LYS A 18 -8.45 -24.15 -24.76
N LYS A 19 -7.51 -25.03 -24.42
CA LYS A 19 -6.77 -24.98 -23.15
C LYS A 19 -5.69 -23.89 -23.13
N THR A 20 -5.00 -23.68 -24.25
CA THR A 20 -3.80 -22.82 -24.33
C THR A 20 -4.11 -21.32 -24.18
N VAL A 21 -5.20 -20.82 -24.79
CA VAL A 21 -5.57 -19.40 -24.69
C VAL A 21 -6.09 -19.06 -23.29
N ARG A 22 -6.94 -19.91 -22.70
CA ARG A 22 -7.43 -19.76 -21.32
C ARG A 22 -6.29 -19.83 -20.31
N GLN A 23 -5.30 -20.70 -20.54
CA GLN A 23 -4.08 -20.75 -19.73
C GLN A 23 -3.24 -19.48 -19.86
N ARG A 24 -3.04 -18.94 -21.06
CA ARG A 24 -2.32 -17.67 -21.25
C ARG A 24 -3.00 -16.49 -20.56
N ILE A 25 -4.33 -16.37 -20.68
CA ILE A 25 -5.09 -15.31 -20.00
C ILE A 25 -4.95 -15.43 -18.47
N ARG A 26 -5.05 -16.65 -17.93
CA ARG A 26 -4.82 -16.89 -16.49
C ARG A 26 -3.40 -16.52 -16.06
N SER A 27 -2.38 -16.88 -16.84
CA SER A 27 -1.00 -16.50 -16.53
C SER A 27 -0.81 -14.99 -16.50
N VAL A 28 -1.36 -14.25 -17.48
CA VAL A 28 -1.27 -12.79 -17.49
C VAL A 28 -1.99 -12.17 -16.30
N LEU A 29 -3.19 -12.65 -15.95
CA LEU A 29 -3.93 -12.14 -14.79
C LEU A 29 -3.17 -12.39 -13.48
N LEU A 30 -2.57 -13.57 -13.31
CA LEU A 30 -1.76 -13.88 -12.13
C LEU A 30 -0.52 -13.00 -12.04
N ILE A 31 0.18 -12.76 -13.15
CA ILE A 31 1.32 -11.85 -13.19
C ILE A 31 0.91 -10.43 -12.81
N LEU A 32 -0.23 -9.94 -13.32
CA LEU A 32 -0.75 -8.61 -12.98
C LEU A 32 -1.07 -8.50 -11.47
N ILE A 33 -1.70 -9.52 -10.90
CA ILE A 33 -2.02 -9.56 -9.46
C ILE A 33 -0.73 -9.57 -8.63
N ILE A 34 0.25 -10.40 -9.00
CA ILE A 34 1.54 -10.46 -8.29
C ILE A 34 2.24 -9.10 -8.36
N LEU A 35 2.27 -8.47 -9.54
CA LEU A 35 2.86 -7.15 -9.72
C LEU A 35 2.17 -6.09 -8.85
N LEU A 36 0.84 -6.11 -8.81
CA LEU A 36 0.05 -5.19 -7.96
C LEU A 36 0.35 -5.41 -6.47
N VAL A 37 0.41 -6.66 -6.02
CA VAL A 37 0.74 -7.00 -4.62
C VAL A 37 2.15 -6.56 -4.26
N LEU A 38 3.12 -6.73 -5.17
CA LEU A 38 4.49 -6.26 -4.97
C LEU A 38 4.56 -4.73 -4.85
N LEU A 39 3.84 -4.00 -5.71
CA LEU A 39 3.77 -2.53 -5.67
C LEU A 39 3.18 -2.03 -4.34
N VAL A 40 2.05 -2.61 -3.92
CA VAL A 40 1.41 -2.26 -2.65
C VAL A 40 2.32 -2.62 -1.47
N GLY A 41 2.91 -3.82 -1.49
CA GLY A 41 3.82 -4.27 -0.44
C GLY A 41 5.06 -3.39 -0.30
N ALA A 42 5.66 -2.98 -1.42
CA ALA A 42 6.77 -2.03 -1.43
C ALA A 42 6.38 -0.66 -0.86
N GLY A 43 5.20 -0.13 -1.23
CA GLY A 43 4.69 1.12 -0.69
C GLY A 43 4.48 1.09 0.82
N LEU A 44 3.84 0.03 1.32
CA LEU A 44 3.62 -0.16 2.76
C LEU A 44 4.92 -0.30 3.54
N LEU A 45 5.87 -1.08 3.01
CA LEU A 45 7.18 -1.26 3.65
C LEU A 45 7.96 0.06 3.68
N TYR A 46 7.94 0.81 2.57
CA TYR A 46 8.58 2.11 2.49
C TYR A 46 7.99 3.09 3.51
N GLN A 47 6.66 3.18 3.60
CA GLN A 47 5.99 4.05 4.56
C GLN A 47 6.28 3.66 6.02
N ALA A 48 6.31 2.36 6.34
CA ALA A 48 6.62 1.87 7.68
C ALA A 48 8.05 2.20 8.11
N LEU A 49 9.02 2.08 7.19
CA LEU A 49 10.41 2.42 7.48
C LEU A 49 10.56 3.94 7.67
N THR A 50 10.06 4.75 6.73
CA THR A 50 10.21 6.20 6.79
C THR A 50 9.52 6.81 8.01
N SER A 51 8.32 6.35 8.37
CA SER A 51 7.61 6.85 9.57
C SER A 51 8.38 6.62 10.87
N ALA A 52 9.11 5.51 11.00
CA ALA A 52 9.97 5.25 12.16
C ALA A 52 11.20 6.17 12.17
N PHE A 53 11.80 6.44 11.00
CA PHE A 53 12.91 7.37 10.88
C PHE A 53 12.49 8.82 11.15
N ASP A 54 11.35 9.26 10.62
CA ASP A 54 10.83 10.61 10.82
C ASP A 54 10.51 10.89 12.29
N ALA A 55 9.92 9.93 12.99
CA ALA A 55 9.66 10.05 14.43
C ALA A 55 10.95 10.23 15.27
N SER A 56 12.07 9.68 14.80
CA SER A 56 13.37 9.85 15.46
C SER A 56 14.08 11.14 15.03
N ALA A 57 13.94 11.55 13.78
CA ALA A 57 14.61 12.73 13.23
C ALA A 57 13.91 14.04 13.63
N TYR A 58 12.58 14.00 13.81
CA TYR A 58 11.76 15.15 14.16
C TYR A 58 10.95 14.84 15.43
N PRO A 59 11.59 14.91 16.62
CA PRO A 59 10.85 14.77 17.86
C PRO A 59 9.81 15.90 17.96
N PRO A 60 8.58 15.63 18.44
CA PRO A 60 7.55 16.64 18.59
C PRO A 60 8.04 17.75 19.54
N LEU A 61 7.99 18.99 19.06
CA LEU A 61 8.37 20.16 19.84
C LEU A 61 7.32 20.43 20.92
N GLY A 62 7.73 20.47 22.18
CA GLY A 62 6.82 20.72 23.30
C GLY A 62 6.51 19.46 24.11
N ARG A 63 5.49 19.54 24.96
CA ARG A 63 5.09 18.48 25.90
C ARG A 63 3.58 18.46 26.06
N LEU A 64 3.02 17.27 26.20
CA LEU A 64 1.63 17.08 26.64
C LEU A 64 1.56 17.12 28.17
N VAL A 65 0.80 18.05 28.71
CA VAL A 65 0.58 18.23 30.14
C VAL A 65 -0.88 17.91 30.47
N ASP A 66 -1.12 17.12 31.51
CA ASP A 66 -2.47 16.83 31.98
C ASP A 66 -3.02 18.00 32.80
N VAL A 67 -4.19 18.49 32.43
CA VAL A 67 -4.91 19.56 33.12
C VAL A 67 -6.37 19.12 33.27
N GLY A 68 -6.72 18.60 34.44
CA GLY A 68 -8.09 18.18 34.74
C GLY A 68 -8.60 17.02 33.88
N GLY A 69 -7.72 16.11 33.46
CA GLY A 69 -8.06 14.98 32.59
C GLY A 69 -7.99 15.28 31.08
N TYR A 70 -7.62 16.50 30.70
CA TYR A 70 -7.31 16.87 29.32
C TYR A 70 -5.81 16.93 29.11
N ARG A 71 -5.33 16.51 27.93
CA ARG A 71 -3.91 16.65 27.56
C ARG A 71 -3.71 17.90 26.72
N LEU A 72 -3.01 18.89 27.26
CA LEU A 72 -2.67 20.13 26.58
C LEU A 72 -1.25 20.07 26.03
N HIS A 73 -1.07 20.40 24.75
CA HIS A 73 0.26 20.50 24.13
C HIS A 73 0.86 21.89 24.39
N ILE A 74 1.98 21.94 25.11
CA ILE A 74 2.66 23.18 25.50
C ILE A 74 4.08 23.18 24.93
N TYR A 75 4.42 24.24 24.21
CA TYR A 75 5.79 24.50 23.76
C TYR A 75 6.41 25.64 24.59
N CYS A 76 7.31 25.28 25.53
CA CYS A 76 7.97 26.25 26.39
C CYS A 76 9.35 26.63 25.85
N THR A 77 9.60 27.93 25.71
CA THR A 77 10.91 28.48 25.36
C THR A 77 11.33 29.57 26.35
N GLY A 78 12.64 29.76 26.53
CA GLY A 78 13.19 30.72 27.49
C GLY A 78 13.06 30.30 28.97
N ARG A 79 13.64 31.11 29.86
CA ARG A 79 13.57 30.96 31.32
C ARG A 79 13.60 32.36 31.96
N GLY A 80 12.77 32.61 32.97
CA GLY A 80 12.77 33.89 33.69
C GLY A 80 11.37 34.40 34.03
N ARG A 81 11.29 35.66 34.48
CA ARG A 81 10.05 36.37 34.78
C ARG A 81 10.03 37.71 34.04
N PRO A 82 8.85 38.21 33.61
CA PRO A 82 7.54 37.57 33.72
C PRO A 82 7.36 36.41 32.72
N THR A 83 6.47 35.48 33.05
CA THR A 83 6.08 34.41 32.12
C THR A 83 5.06 34.96 31.14
N VAL A 84 5.31 34.77 29.84
CA VAL A 84 4.37 35.12 28.77
C VAL A 84 3.71 33.82 28.30
N ILE A 85 2.39 33.81 28.24
CA ILE A 85 1.59 32.68 27.76
C ILE A 85 0.96 33.11 26.44
N LEU A 86 1.22 32.34 25.39
CA LEU A 86 0.63 32.50 24.07
C LEU A 86 -0.43 31.41 23.93
N ASP A 87 -1.66 31.81 23.63
CA ASP A 87 -2.78 30.89 23.35
C ASP A 87 -3.21 31.06 21.90
N ALA A 88 -3.51 29.95 21.25
CA ALA A 88 -3.97 29.99 19.87
C ALA A 88 -5.47 30.33 19.83
N GLY A 89 -5.86 31.24 18.94
CA GLY A 89 -7.27 31.56 18.71
C GLY A 89 -8.05 30.36 18.16
N ASN A 90 -9.37 30.49 18.07
CA ASN A 90 -10.23 29.40 17.62
C ASN A 90 -9.82 28.87 16.23
N GLY A 91 -9.42 27.60 16.17
CA GLY A 91 -8.96 26.92 14.95
C GLY A 91 -7.45 26.97 14.70
N GLY A 92 -6.67 27.63 15.55
CA GLY A 92 -5.21 27.65 15.50
C GLY A 92 -4.55 26.69 16.49
N SER A 93 -3.26 26.47 16.31
CA SER A 93 -2.39 25.67 17.16
C SER A 93 -1.09 26.41 17.46
N SER A 94 -0.23 25.88 18.32
CA SER A 94 1.10 26.47 18.59
C SER A 94 2.05 26.46 17.37
N LEU A 95 1.62 25.89 16.24
CA LEU A 95 2.38 25.80 14.99
C LEU A 95 1.93 26.83 13.93
N ASP A 96 0.80 27.50 14.15
CA ASP A 96 0.28 28.57 13.28
C ASP A 96 0.84 29.94 13.71
#